data_AF-A0AAW2PRG6-F1
#
_entry.id   AF-A0AAW2PRG6-F1
#
_cell.length_a   1.000
_cell.length_b   1.000
_cell.length_c   1.000
_cell.angle_alpha   90.00
_cell.angle_beta   90.00
_cell.angle_gamma   90.00
#
_symmetry.space_group_name_H-M   'P 1'
#
loop_
_entity.id
_entity.type
_entity.pdbx_description
1 polymer ?
#
loop_
_entity_poly.entity_id
_entity_poly.type
_entity_poly.pdbx_seq_one_letter_code
_entity_poly.pdbx_strand_id
1 'polypeptide(L)'
;MPITITQKPFLVHNLHYHTVAMYHTTILQYDVEIRTQPEESEDVLFKEAWLTYFWRRAKAYGIEEEIANKRLKFWISRSGQSPTSHDAVDVEQGLMELRKLEIEHRLWEASRKEIDQDDSLLNGRKSAA
;
A
#
# COMPACT_ATOMS: atom_id res chain seq x y z
N MET A 1 29.97 -12.46 -72.38
CA MET A 1 30.40 -11.87 -71.10
C MET A 1 29.14 -11.54 -70.28
N PRO A 2 28.71 -12.35 -69.30
CA PRO A 2 27.59 -11.97 -68.43
C PRO A 2 28.11 -11.13 -67.26
N ILE A 3 27.37 -10.07 -66.93
CA ILE A 3 27.61 -9.17 -65.81
C ILE A 3 26.88 -9.76 -64.59
N THR A 4 27.62 -10.15 -63.55
CA THR A 4 27.05 -10.77 -62.36
C THR A 4 26.58 -9.72 -61.35
N ILE A 5 25.25 -9.61 -61.24
CA ILE A 5 24.38 -9.46 -60.06
C ILE A 5 24.93 -8.67 -58.84
N THR A 6 24.40 -7.45 -58.72
CA THR A 6 24.00 -6.69 -57.53
C THR A 6 24.35 -7.26 -56.15
N GLN A 7 25.25 -6.57 -55.45
CA GLN A 7 25.48 -6.71 -54.02
C GLN A 7 24.53 -5.79 -53.22
N LYS A 8 23.48 -6.36 -52.63
CA LYS A 8 22.81 -5.87 -51.40
C LYS A 8 21.86 -6.97 -50.92
N PRO A 9 21.99 -7.51 -49.69
CA PRO A 9 21.37 -6.85 -48.53
C PRO A 9 21.95 -7.26 -47.15
N PHE A 10 22.60 -6.35 -46.42
CA PHE A 10 22.92 -6.58 -44.99
C PHE A 10 22.20 -5.62 -44.03
N LEU A 11 21.61 -4.53 -44.54
CA LEU A 11 21.04 -3.47 -43.69
C LEU A 11 19.53 -3.63 -43.41
N VAL A 12 18.76 -4.23 -44.32
CA VAL A 12 17.30 -4.32 -44.20
C VAL A 12 16.80 -5.31 -43.15
N HIS A 13 17.52 -6.43 -42.97
CA HIS A 13 17.16 -7.43 -41.97
C HIS A 13 17.40 -6.90 -40.54
N ASN A 14 18.50 -6.18 -40.32
CA ASN A 14 18.83 -5.62 -39.01
C ASN A 14 17.82 -4.55 -38.56
N LEU A 15 17.36 -3.71 -39.50
CA LEU A 15 16.37 -2.67 -39.20
C LEU A 15 15.00 -3.27 -38.83
N HIS A 16 14.54 -4.30 -39.54
CA HIS A 16 13.24 -4.94 -39.25
C HIS A 16 13.21 -5.58 -37.86
N TYR A 17 14.30 -6.26 -37.47
CA TYR A 17 14.39 -6.86 -36.13
C TYR A 17 14.51 -5.80 -35.05
N HIS A 18 15.25 -4.72 -35.28
CA HIS A 18 15.29 -3.59 -34.35
C HIS A 18 13.91 -2.96 -34.18
N THR A 19 13.19 -2.71 -35.27
CA THR A 19 11.85 -2.11 -35.21
C THR A 19 10.85 -3.03 -34.49
N VAL A 20 10.85 -4.33 -34.78
CA VAL A 20 10.00 -5.30 -34.07
C VAL A 20 10.37 -5.41 -32.59
N ALA A 21 11.66 -5.46 -32.26
CA ALA A 21 12.13 -5.51 -30.88
C ALA A 21 11.78 -4.22 -30.10
N MET A 22 11.85 -3.06 -30.76
CA MET A 22 11.42 -1.78 -30.18
C MET A 22 9.92 -1.79 -29.89
N TYR A 23 9.07 -2.18 -30.84
CA TYR A 23 7.63 -2.30 -30.61
C TYR A 23 7.30 -3.29 -29.49
N HIS A 24 7.94 -4.45 -29.45
CA HIS A 24 7.74 -5.44 -28.40
C HIS A 24 8.14 -4.91 -27.03
N THR A 25 9.31 -4.26 -26.92
CA THR A 25 9.77 -3.65 -25.66
C THR A 25 8.83 -2.53 -25.22
N THR A 26 8.37 -1.70 -26.16
CA THR A 26 7.40 -0.65 -25.88
C THR A 26 6.05 -1.20 -25.41
N ILE A 27 5.50 -2.24 -26.06
CA ILE A 27 4.24 -2.89 -25.63
C ILE A 27 4.40 -3.49 -24.24
N LEU A 28 5.48 -4.22 -23.97
CA LEU A 28 5.74 -4.77 -22.64
C LEU A 28 5.89 -3.67 -21.58
N GLN A 29 6.54 -2.56 -21.91
CA GLN A 29 6.66 -1.42 -21.01
C GLN A 29 5.29 -0.81 -20.70
N TYR A 30 4.42 -0.63 -21.71
CA TYR A 30 3.06 -0.14 -21.52
C TYR A 30 2.20 -1.11 -20.70
N ASP A 31 2.28 -2.42 -20.95
CA ASP A 31 1.52 -3.43 -20.20
C ASP A 31 1.95 -3.48 -18.73
N VAL A 32 3.25 -3.37 -18.45
CA VAL A 32 3.77 -3.27 -17.08
C VAL A 32 3.24 -2.00 -16.40
N GLU A 33 3.35 -0.84 -17.05
CA GLU A 33 2.90 0.43 -16.49
C GLU A 33 1.39 0.46 -16.23
N ILE A 34 0.57 -0.03 -17.17
CA ILE A 34 -0.88 -0.13 -17.00
C ILE A 34 -1.25 -1.10 -15.89
N ARG A 35 -0.53 -2.22 -15.74
CA ARG A 35 -0.81 -3.21 -14.71
C ARG A 35 -0.40 -2.72 -13.31
N THR A 36 0.66 -1.91 -13.20
CA THR A 36 1.13 -1.41 -11.89
C THR A 36 0.29 -0.25 -11.37
N GLN A 37 -0.27 0.61 -12.22
CA GLN A 37 -1.15 1.72 -11.77
C GLN A 37 -2.32 1.28 -10.86
N PRO A 38 -3.16 0.29 -11.21
CA PRO A 38 -4.23 -0.17 -10.34
C PRO A 38 -3.69 -0.86 -9.08
N GLU A 39 -2.62 -1.66 -9.20
CA GLU A 39 -1.98 -2.34 -8.07
C GLU A 39 -1.43 -1.36 -7.02
N GLU A 40 -0.74 -0.30 -7.48
CA GLU A 40 -0.24 0.78 -6.63
C GLU A 40 -1.40 1.55 -5.98
N SER A 41 -2.47 1.84 -6.73
CA SER A 41 -3.65 2.52 -6.17
C SER A 41 -4.38 1.67 -5.13
N GLU A 42 -4.48 0.36 -5.33
CA GLU A 42 -5.09 -0.57 -4.38
C GLU A 42 -4.26 -0.68 -3.09
N ASP A 43 -2.93 -0.77 -3.20
CA ASP A 43 -2.03 -0.80 -2.05
C ASP A 43 -2.13 0.48 -1.22
N VAL A 44 -2.20 1.65 -1.85
CA VAL A 44 -2.40 2.93 -1.14
C VAL A 44 -3.73 2.94 -0.40
N LEU A 45 -4.84 2.57 -1.06
CA LEU A 45 -6.16 2.51 -0.41
C LEU A 45 -6.19 1.53 0.77
N PHE A 46 -5.53 0.38 0.62
CA PHE A 46 -5.42 -0.60 1.69
C PHE A 46 -4.65 -0.02 2.89
N LYS A 47 -3.51 0.63 2.65
CA LYS A 47 -2.70 1.29 3.69
C LYS A 47 -3.46 2.43 4.37
N GLU A 48 -4.22 3.23 3.64
CA GLU A 48 -5.09 4.28 4.21
C GLU A 48 -6.17 3.70 5.14
N ALA A 49 -6.83 2.62 4.70
CA ALA A 49 -7.82 1.93 5.51
C ALA A 49 -7.17 1.36 6.79
N TRP A 50 -5.96 0.82 6.68
CA TRP A 50 -5.20 0.29 7.79
C TRP A 50 -4.79 1.37 8.79
N LEU A 51 -4.30 2.51 8.32
CA LEU A 51 -4.00 3.70 9.12
C LEU A 51 -5.26 4.19 9.85
N THR A 52 -6.38 4.32 9.14
CA THR A 52 -7.66 4.73 9.70
C THR A 52 -8.09 3.79 10.83
N TYR A 53 -7.96 2.48 10.63
CA TYR A 53 -8.29 1.47 11.63
C TYR A 53 -7.43 1.61 12.89
N PHE A 54 -6.10 1.69 12.72
CA PHE A 54 -5.19 1.79 13.86
C PHE A 54 -5.38 3.06 14.66
N TRP A 55 -5.53 4.21 14.00
CA TRP A 55 -5.78 5.47 14.70
C TRP A 55 -7.13 5.49 15.41
N ARG A 56 -8.17 4.89 14.82
CA ARG A 56 -9.47 4.71 15.49
C ARG A 56 -9.33 3.85 16.75
N ARG A 57 -8.57 2.76 16.67
CA ARG A 57 -8.37 1.86 17.80
C ARG A 57 -7.48 2.51 18.88
N ALA A 58 -6.41 3.18 18.49
CA ALA A 58 -5.55 3.93 19.42
C ALA A 58 -6.36 4.97 20.20
N LYS A 59 -7.23 5.72 19.52
CA LYS A 59 -8.18 6.63 20.16
C LYS A 59 -9.09 5.92 21.16
N ALA A 60 -9.66 4.76 20.79
CA ALA A 60 -10.57 4.03 21.66
C ALA A 60 -9.91 3.56 22.98
N TYR A 61 -8.64 3.18 22.94
CA TYR A 61 -7.84 2.82 24.11
C TYR A 61 -7.14 4.01 24.79
N GLY A 62 -7.38 5.25 24.35
CA GLY A 62 -6.74 6.46 24.90
C GLY A 62 -5.23 6.57 24.62
N ILE A 63 -4.72 5.83 23.64
CA ILE A 63 -3.31 5.83 23.24
C ILE A 63 -3.07 7.03 22.32
N GLU A 64 -2.18 7.94 22.74
CA GLU A 64 -1.83 9.17 21.99
C GLU A 64 -3.08 9.93 21.51
N GLU A 65 -4.08 10.10 22.39
CA GLU A 65 -5.45 10.47 22.01
C GLU A 65 -5.54 11.73 21.14
N GLU A 66 -4.76 12.77 21.43
CA GLU A 66 -4.76 14.01 20.65
C GLU A 66 -4.22 13.76 19.23
N ILE A 67 -3.12 13.00 19.11
CA ILE A 67 -2.49 12.64 17.84
C ILE A 67 -3.43 11.72 17.06
N ALA A 68 -3.97 10.69 17.71
CA ALA A 68 -4.92 9.75 17.13
C ALA A 68 -6.16 10.46 16.60
N ASN A 69 -6.71 11.44 17.33
CA ASN A 69 -7.84 12.25 16.86
C ASN A 69 -7.49 13.06 15.62
N LYS A 70 -6.31 13.71 15.57
CA LYS A 70 -5.87 14.48 14.40
C LYS A 70 -5.67 13.59 13.18
N ARG A 71 -4.96 12.46 13.35
CA ARG A 71 -4.69 11.50 12.27
C ARG A 71 -5.95 10.81 11.77
N LEU A 72 -6.85 10.41 12.67
CA LEU A 72 -8.11 9.81 12.28
C LEU A 72 -8.96 10.76 11.43
N LYS A 73 -9.05 12.04 11.80
CA LYS A 73 -9.78 13.04 11.00
C LYS A 73 -9.15 13.22 9.61
N PHE A 74 -7.81 13.29 9.56
CA PHE A 74 -7.08 13.41 8.31
C PHE A 74 -7.38 12.25 7.35
N TRP A 75 -7.22 11.00 7.80
CA TRP A 75 -7.43 9.82 6.95
C TRP A 75 -8.90 9.61 6.56
N ILE A 76 -9.85 9.87 7.47
CA ILE A 76 -11.29 9.84 7.12
C ILE A 76 -11.63 10.86 6.04
N SER A 77 -11.05 12.07 6.09
CA SER A 77 -11.36 13.12 5.11
C SER A 77 -10.94 12.79 3.68
N ARG A 78 -9.99 11.85 3.52
CA ARG A 78 -9.51 11.37 2.22
C ARG A 78 -10.16 10.06 1.77
N SER A 79 -10.70 9.28 2.71
CA SER A 79 -11.31 8.00 2.39
C SER A 79 -12.44 8.15 1.37
N GLY A 80 -12.35 7.39 0.26
CA GLY A 80 -13.33 7.42 -0.83
C GLY A 80 -12.93 8.27 -2.04
N GLN A 81 -11.74 8.86 -2.05
CA GLN A 81 -11.16 9.52 -3.22
C GLN A 81 -10.20 8.57 -3.97
N SER A 82 -10.01 8.80 -5.27
CA SER A 82 -9.00 8.08 -6.04
C SER A 82 -7.59 8.50 -5.59
N PRO A 83 -6.69 7.55 -5.27
CA PRO A 83 -5.35 7.87 -4.82
C PRO A 83 -4.55 8.65 -5.86
N THR A 84 -3.79 9.61 -5.38
CA THR A 84 -2.81 10.39 -6.13
C THR A 84 -1.40 9.96 -5.72
N SER A 85 -0.39 10.40 -6.48
CA SER A 85 1.01 10.14 -6.14
C SER A 85 1.42 10.72 -4.77
N HIS A 86 0.75 11.77 -4.29
CA HIS A 86 1.00 12.34 -2.98
C HIS A 86 0.44 11.44 -1.86
N ASP A 87 -0.69 10.76 -2.08
CA ASP A 87 -1.27 9.82 -1.12
C ASP A 87 -0.30 8.68 -0.82
N ALA A 88 0.42 8.19 -1.84
CA ALA A 88 1.46 7.16 -1.67
C ALA A 88 2.58 7.60 -0.71
N VAL A 89 3.00 8.87 -0.74
CA VAL A 89 4.01 9.39 0.20
C VAL A 89 3.43 9.54 1.61
N ASP A 90 2.20 10.05 1.70
CA ASP A 90 1.54 10.26 2.99
C ASP A 90 1.27 8.94 3.72
N VAL A 91 0.89 7.87 3.01
CA VAL A 91 0.68 6.56 3.64
C VAL A 91 1.98 6.01 4.20
N GLU A 92 3.09 6.13 3.47
CA GLU A 92 4.40 5.70 3.97
C GLU A 92 4.81 6.49 5.22
N GLN A 93 4.61 7.81 5.21
CA GLN A 93 4.87 8.64 6.38
C GLN A 93 3.95 8.26 7.57
N GLY A 94 2.68 7.98 7.31
CA GLY A 94 1.72 7.53 8.32
C GLY A 94 2.12 6.20 8.96
N LEU A 95 2.59 5.25 8.16
CA LEU A 95 3.09 3.95 8.63
C LEU A 95 4.36 4.11 9.46
N MET A 96 5.28 4.99 9.04
CA MET A 96 6.47 5.31 9.84
C MET A 96 6.09 5.93 11.19
N GLU A 97 5.08 6.80 11.23
CA GLU A 97 4.59 7.39 12.48
C GLU A 97 4.00 6.35 13.43
N LEU A 98 3.19 5.40 12.91
CA LEU A 98 2.68 4.27 13.70
C LEU A 98 3.82 3.46 14.32
N ARG A 99 4.86 3.15 13.53
CA ARG A 99 6.05 2.42 14.04
C ARG A 99 6.82 3.23 15.07
N LYS A 100 7.02 4.52 14.83
CA LYS A 100 7.77 5.41 15.75
C LYS A 100 7.08 5.53 17.11
N LEU A 101 5.75 5.52 17.13
CA LEU A 101 4.95 5.60 18.35
C LEU A 101 4.61 4.22 18.93
N GLU A 102 5.11 3.15 18.31
CA GLU A 102 4.88 1.75 18.68
C GLU A 102 3.39 1.43 18.90
N ILE A 103 2.52 2.05 18.09
CA ILE A 103 1.06 1.98 18.27
C ILE A 103 0.56 0.54 18.23
N GLU A 104 1.12 -0.29 17.35
CA GLU A 104 0.76 -1.71 17.25
C GLU A 104 1.05 -2.47 18.55
N HIS A 105 2.24 -2.27 19.12
CA HIS A 105 2.64 -2.93 20.35
C HIS A 105 1.76 -2.48 21.52
N ARG A 106 1.55 -1.17 21.67
CA ARG A 106 0.71 -0.61 22.73
C ARG A 106 -0.74 -1.06 22.62
N LEU A 107 -1.27 -1.16 21.40
CA LEU A 107 -2.61 -1.70 21.15
C LEU A 107 -2.70 -3.19 21.48
N TRP A 108 -1.67 -3.97 21.16
CA TRP A 108 -1.59 -5.36 21.54
C TRP A 108 -1.58 -5.53 23.07
N GLU A 109 -0.77 -4.76 23.79
CA GLU A 109 -0.74 -4.77 25.25
C GLU A 109 -2.09 -4.37 25.87
N ALA A 110 -2.72 -3.32 25.34
CA ALA A 110 -4.03 -2.86 25.80
C ALA A 110 -5.11 -3.93 25.55
N SER A 111 -5.10 -4.57 24.38
CA SER A 111 -6.04 -5.64 24.03
C SER A 111 -5.86 -6.87 24.92
N ARG A 112 -4.64 -7.21 25.34
CA ARG A 112 -4.40 -8.34 26.25
C ARG A 112 -4.92 -8.06 27.66
N LYS A 113 -4.72 -6.84 28.16
CA LYS A 113 -5.20 -6.43 29.49
C LYS A 113 -6.73 -6.51 29.58
N GLU A 114 -7.44 -6.22 28.49
CA GLU A 114 -8.91 -6.33 28.41
C GLU A 114 -9.38 -7.79 28.58
N ILE A 115 -8.73 -8.74 27.92
CA ILE A 115 -9.05 -10.19 28.03
C ILE A 115 -8.82 -10.68 29.46
N ASP A 116 -7.67 -10.34 30.05
CA ASP A 116 -7.34 -10.74 31.42
C ASP A 116 -8.33 -10.15 32.46
N GLN A 117 -8.82 -8.93 32.22
CA GLN A 117 -9.83 -8.30 33.07
C GLN A 117 -11.21 -8.96 32.93
N ASP A 118 -11.66 -9.25 31.71
CA ASP A 118 -12.94 -9.92 31.49
C ASP A 118 -13.00 -11.31 32.13
N ASP A 119 -11.92 -12.10 32.04
CA ASP A 119 -11.81 -13.41 32.69
C ASP A 119 -11.93 -13.30 34.22
N SER A 120 -11.32 -12.27 34.81
CA SER A 120 -11.42 -12.03 36.26
C SER A 120 -12.85 -11.67 36.70
N LEU A 121 -13.58 -10.88 35.89
CA LEU A 121 -14.97 -10.50 36.15
C LEU A 121 -15.92 -11.69 35.99
N LEU A 122 -15.69 -12.55 35.00
CA LEU A 122 -16.48 -13.77 34.79
C LEU A 122 -16.25 -14.81 35.88
N ASN A 123 -15.02 -14.99 36.35
CA ASN A 123 -14.72 -15.89 37.47
C ASN A 123 -15.22 -15.34 38.81
N GLY A 124 -15.14 -14.03 39.04
CA GLY A 124 -15.69 -13.41 40.26
C GLY A 124 -17.20 -13.60 40.39
N ARG A 125 -17.95 -13.54 39.28
CA ARG A 125 -19.40 -13.78 39.26
C ARG A 125 -19.78 -15.24 39.53
N LYS A 126 -18.99 -16.19 39.06
CA LYS A 126 -19.24 -17.64 39.28
C LYS A 126 -18.98 -18.05 40.74
N SER A 127 -18.04 -17.40 41.42
CA SER A 127 -17.74 -17.68 42.83
C SER A 127 -18.70 -17.00 43.81
N ALA A 128 -19.55 -16.08 43.34
CA ALA A 128 -20.51 -15.34 44.15
C ALA A 128 -21.95 -15.86 44.04
N ALA A 129 -22.17 -16.95 43.28
CA ALA A 129 -23.44 -17.67 43.13
C ALA A 129 -23.36 -19.05 43.78
#